data_AF-A0AA86UD61-F1
#
_entry.id   AF-A0AA86UD61-F1
#
_cell.length_a   1.000
_cell.length_b   1.000
_cell.length_c   1.000
_cell.angle_alpha   90.00
_cell.angle_beta   90.00
_cell.angle_gamma   90.00
#
_symmetry.space_group_name_H-M   'P 1'
#
loop_
_entity.id
_entity.type
_entity.pdbx_description
1 polymer ?
#
loop_
_entity_poly.entity_id
_entity_poly.type
_entity_poly.pdbx_seq_one_letter_code
_entity_poly.pdbx_strand_id
1 'polypeptide(L)'
;MFIVINITNNNNICVNSCPGSNPYIENSICVSRCASGAYSDFKCLQFCEDHYIVNTTNLDSKQCYTFCPASHNFLDGKQCVQSCKFFEDSIIPNFFTCVSSCDLYELVGSNQHCLKQCGKNQTNKNKQCVQKSSNKTVVGIAVPLVLLLVFGAVFAFIFMKKKKKTATKENNTLRQNGLQTSIIP
;
A
#
# COMPACT_ATOMS: atom_id res chain seq x y z
N MET A 1 -29.94 -36.80 4.10
CA MET A 1 -29.21 -37.73 3.20
C MET A 1 -29.93 -37.67 1.86
N PHE A 2 -29.27 -37.22 0.80
CA PHE A 2 -29.85 -37.19 -0.54
C PHE A 2 -29.47 -38.49 -1.24
N ILE A 3 -30.45 -39.23 -1.76
CA ILE A 3 -30.20 -40.43 -2.56
C ILE A 3 -30.18 -39.99 -4.02
N VAL A 4 -29.13 -40.34 -4.75
CA VAL A 4 -28.99 -40.04 -6.18
C VAL A 4 -28.90 -41.34 -6.96
N ILE A 5 -29.49 -41.35 -8.16
CA ILE A 5 -29.48 -42.51 -9.05
C ILE A 5 -28.27 -42.39 -9.98
N ASN A 6 -27.41 -43.40 -9.96
CA ASN A 6 -26.34 -43.54 -10.93
C ASN A 6 -26.77 -44.57 -11.99
N ILE A 7 -26.81 -44.14 -13.25
CA ILE A 7 -27.16 -45.01 -14.37
C ILE A 7 -25.86 -45.54 -14.97
N THR A 8 -25.42 -46.72 -14.52
CA THR A 8 -24.31 -47.46 -15.12
C THR A 8 -24.86 -48.77 -15.70
N ASN A 9 -24.68 -48.98 -17.02
CA ASN A 9 -24.99 -50.24 -17.70
C ASN A 9 -26.36 -50.85 -17.33
N ASN A 10 -27.45 -50.07 -17.44
CA ASN A 10 -28.85 -50.47 -17.20
C ASN A 10 -29.23 -50.89 -15.77
N ASN A 11 -28.34 -50.76 -14.78
CA ASN A 11 -28.68 -50.99 -13.38
C ASN A 11 -28.84 -49.65 -12.67
N ASN A 12 -30.07 -49.34 -12.23
CA ASN A 12 -30.36 -48.14 -11.43
C ASN A 12 -29.87 -48.38 -9.99
N ILE A 13 -28.65 -47.96 -9.70
CA ILE A 13 -28.06 -48.10 -8.37
C ILE A 13 -28.18 -46.76 -7.63
N CYS A 14 -28.74 -46.80 -6.43
CA CYS A 14 -28.76 -45.67 -5.52
C CYS A 14 -27.37 -45.46 -4.92
N VAL A 15 -26.81 -44.27 -5.08
CA VAL A 15 -25.50 -43.88 -4.56
C VAL A 15 -25.62 -42.63 -3.68
N ASN A 16 -24.69 -42.47 -2.75
CA ASN A 16 -24.62 -41.29 -1.89
C ASN A 16 -23.97 -40.09 -2.60
N SER A 17 -23.12 -40.36 -3.59
CA SER A 17 -22.41 -39.36 -4.39
C SER A 17 -22.25 -39.87 -5.81
N CYS A 18 -22.26 -38.97 -6.77
CA CYS A 18 -22.05 -39.31 -8.17
C CYS A 18 -20.58 -39.69 -8.46
N PRO A 19 -20.34 -40.62 -9.40
CA PRO A 19 -18.99 -41.03 -9.79
C PRO A 19 -18.28 -39.91 -10.56
N GLY A 20 -16.95 -39.92 -10.59
CA GLY A 20 -16.15 -38.90 -11.29
C GLY A 20 -16.41 -38.82 -12.80
N SER A 21 -16.94 -39.88 -13.43
CA SER A 21 -17.35 -39.87 -14.85
C SER A 21 -18.64 -39.08 -15.10
N ASN A 22 -19.53 -39.02 -14.12
CA ASN A 22 -20.82 -38.34 -14.19
C ASN A 22 -21.01 -37.47 -12.93
N PRO A 23 -20.16 -36.46 -12.69
CA PRO A 23 -20.03 -35.86 -11.37
C PRO A 23 -21.21 -34.98 -10.98
N TYR A 24 -22.12 -34.66 -11.90
CA TYR A 24 -23.20 -33.70 -11.68
C TYR A 24 -24.54 -34.39 -11.42
N ILE A 25 -25.41 -33.74 -10.67
CA ILE A 25 -26.75 -34.23 -10.32
C ILE A 25 -27.78 -33.38 -11.07
N GLU A 26 -28.58 -34.02 -11.91
CA GLU A 26 -29.71 -33.41 -12.62
C GLU A 26 -30.94 -34.29 -12.45
N ASN A 27 -32.03 -33.76 -11.88
CA ASN A 27 -33.26 -34.52 -11.63
C ASN A 27 -33.02 -35.85 -10.88
N SER A 28 -32.15 -35.82 -9.86
CA SER A 28 -31.73 -37.00 -9.08
C SER A 28 -30.96 -38.07 -9.86
N ILE A 29 -30.44 -37.74 -11.04
CA ILE A 29 -29.62 -38.62 -11.88
C ILE A 29 -28.21 -38.05 -12.00
N CYS A 30 -27.20 -38.91 -11.93
CA CYS A 30 -25.82 -38.52 -12.21
C CYS A 30 -25.58 -38.33 -13.72
N VAL A 31 -25.11 -37.15 -14.12
CA VAL A 31 -24.82 -36.78 -15.51
C VAL A 31 -23.38 -36.26 -15.67
N SER A 32 -22.80 -36.45 -16.85
CA SER A 32 -21.45 -35.95 -17.17
C SER A 32 -21.42 -34.46 -17.46
N ARG A 33 -22.54 -33.88 -17.89
CA ARG A 33 -22.74 -32.44 -18.14
C ARG A 33 -24.18 -32.06 -17.84
N CYS A 34 -24.40 -30.87 -17.32
CA CYS A 34 -25.74 -30.31 -17.11
C CYS A 34 -26.34 -29.85 -18.44
N ALA A 35 -27.63 -30.09 -18.66
CA ALA A 35 -28.29 -29.72 -19.91
C ALA A 35 -28.31 -28.21 -20.16
N SER A 36 -28.40 -27.42 -19.09
CA SER A 36 -28.30 -25.96 -19.11
C SER A 36 -26.87 -25.43 -19.30
N GLY A 37 -25.87 -26.31 -19.12
CA GLY A 37 -24.47 -25.94 -18.99
C GLY A 37 -24.10 -25.27 -17.66
N ALA A 38 -25.04 -25.07 -16.73
CA ALA A 38 -24.79 -24.37 -15.45
C ALA A 38 -24.87 -25.30 -14.24
N TYR A 39 -23.97 -25.13 -13.26
CA TYR A 39 -23.94 -25.95 -12.04
C TYR A 39 -23.38 -25.21 -10.81
N SER A 40 -23.78 -25.66 -9.61
CA SER A 40 -23.23 -25.26 -8.30
C SER A 40 -23.13 -26.47 -7.40
N ASP A 41 -22.00 -26.67 -6.71
CA ASP A 41 -21.77 -27.81 -5.79
C ASP A 41 -22.21 -29.17 -6.37
N PHE A 42 -21.82 -29.43 -7.62
CA PHE A 42 -22.18 -30.64 -8.37
C PHE A 42 -23.68 -30.80 -8.68
N LYS A 43 -24.52 -29.79 -8.45
CA LYS A 43 -25.93 -29.79 -8.87
C LYS A 43 -26.13 -28.95 -10.11
N CYS A 44 -26.85 -29.49 -11.07
CA CYS A 44 -27.24 -28.77 -12.27
C CYS A 44 -28.29 -27.71 -11.92
N LEU A 45 -28.12 -26.52 -12.48
CA LEU A 45 -29.01 -25.37 -12.29
C LEU A 45 -29.57 -24.97 -13.64
N GLN A 46 -30.85 -24.60 -13.72
CA GLN A 46 -31.42 -24.12 -14.98
C GLN A 46 -30.76 -22.79 -15.43
N PHE A 47 -30.46 -21.94 -14.46
CA PHE A 47 -29.72 -20.68 -14.62
C PHE A 47 -28.98 -20.39 -13.30
N CYS A 48 -27.84 -19.69 -13.38
CA CYS A 48 -27.26 -19.09 -12.18
C CYS A 48 -28.20 -17.94 -11.77
N GLU A 49 -28.78 -17.99 -10.58
CA GLU A 49 -29.59 -16.89 -10.05
C GLU A 49 -28.77 -15.60 -9.94
N ASP A 50 -29.41 -14.44 -9.83
CA ASP A 50 -28.72 -13.13 -9.86
C ASP A 50 -27.69 -12.91 -8.75
N HIS A 51 -27.78 -13.67 -7.66
CA HIS A 51 -26.83 -13.63 -6.56
C HIS A 51 -25.60 -14.52 -6.77
N TYR A 52 -25.56 -15.32 -7.84
CA TYR A 52 -24.40 -16.14 -8.20
C TYR A 52 -23.45 -15.41 -9.15
N ILE A 53 -22.17 -15.73 -8.99
CA ILE A 53 -21.08 -15.28 -9.84
C ILE A 53 -20.84 -16.36 -10.89
N VAL A 54 -20.83 -15.97 -12.17
CA VAL A 54 -20.69 -16.92 -13.28
C VAL A 54 -19.24 -16.98 -13.70
N ASN A 55 -18.62 -18.14 -13.52
CA ASN A 55 -17.31 -18.38 -14.10
C ASN A 55 -17.46 -18.91 -15.52
N THR A 56 -16.93 -18.13 -16.47
CA THR A 56 -16.94 -18.42 -17.90
C THR A 56 -15.57 -18.88 -18.42
N THR A 57 -14.61 -19.24 -17.54
CA THR A 57 -13.28 -19.68 -17.97
C THR A 57 -13.32 -20.96 -18.82
N ASN A 58 -14.34 -21.81 -18.62
CA ASN A 58 -14.57 -22.96 -19.47
C ASN A 58 -15.71 -22.65 -20.45
N LEU A 59 -15.38 -22.66 -21.75
CA LEU A 59 -16.35 -22.44 -22.84
C LEU A 59 -17.54 -23.40 -22.79
N ASP A 60 -17.34 -24.59 -22.21
CA ASP A 60 -18.32 -25.67 -22.19
C ASP A 60 -19.17 -25.73 -20.92
N SER A 61 -18.83 -24.99 -19.85
CA SER A 61 -19.57 -25.06 -18.59
C SER A 61 -19.52 -23.76 -17.78
N LYS A 62 -20.68 -23.34 -17.30
CA LYS A 62 -20.88 -22.15 -16.46
C LYS A 62 -20.95 -22.59 -15.01
N GLN A 63 -19.85 -22.49 -14.29
CA GLN A 63 -19.87 -22.74 -12.85
C GLN A 63 -20.45 -21.52 -12.13
N CYS A 64 -21.50 -21.72 -11.34
CA CYS A 64 -22.10 -20.70 -10.50
C CYS A 64 -21.44 -20.77 -9.12
N TYR A 65 -20.92 -19.64 -8.64
CA TYR A 65 -20.34 -19.54 -7.29
C TYR A 65 -21.13 -18.56 -6.43
N THR A 66 -21.25 -18.86 -5.14
CA THR A 66 -21.70 -17.87 -4.13
C THR A 66 -20.58 -16.90 -3.76
N PHE A 67 -19.33 -17.37 -3.81
CA PHE A 67 -18.13 -16.58 -3.56
C PHE A 67 -17.03 -16.98 -4.54
N CYS A 68 -16.22 -16.00 -4.93
CA CYS A 68 -15.11 -16.27 -5.82
C CYS A 68 -14.08 -17.25 -5.20
N PRO A 69 -13.59 -18.25 -5.96
CA PRO A 69 -12.65 -19.24 -5.45
C PRO A 69 -11.29 -18.59 -5.15
N ALA A 70 -10.49 -19.22 -4.28
CA ALA A 70 -9.18 -18.67 -3.88
C ALA A 70 -8.20 -18.44 -5.04
N SER A 71 -8.37 -19.16 -6.17
CA SER A 71 -7.56 -18.95 -7.38
C SER A 71 -7.89 -17.67 -8.14
N HIS A 72 -9.12 -17.16 -8.00
CA HIS A 72 -9.65 -15.99 -8.68
C HIS A 72 -10.55 -15.23 -7.70
N ASN A 73 -9.99 -14.79 -6.58
CA ASN A 73 -10.75 -14.38 -5.41
C ASN A 73 -11.46 -13.03 -5.57
N PHE A 74 -11.28 -12.31 -6.67
CA PHE A 74 -11.88 -11.00 -6.89
C PHE A 74 -13.10 -11.06 -7.80
N LEU A 75 -14.16 -10.33 -7.47
CA LEU A 75 -15.36 -10.18 -8.28
C LEU A 75 -15.28 -8.91 -9.12
N ASP A 76 -15.12 -9.03 -10.43
CA ASP A 76 -15.23 -7.91 -11.39
C ASP A 76 -16.57 -8.01 -12.14
N GLY A 77 -17.54 -7.19 -11.71
CA GLY A 77 -18.92 -7.28 -12.18
C GLY A 77 -19.57 -8.61 -11.78
N LYS A 78 -19.74 -9.54 -12.74
CA LYS A 78 -20.29 -10.90 -12.52
C LYS A 78 -19.26 -12.01 -12.76
N GLN A 79 -17.97 -11.66 -12.88
CA GLN A 79 -16.90 -12.62 -13.17
C GLN A 79 -15.87 -12.64 -12.04
N CYS A 80 -15.40 -13.84 -11.71
CA CYS A 80 -14.25 -14.00 -10.83
C CYS A 80 -12.96 -13.79 -11.62
N VAL A 81 -12.10 -12.89 -11.15
CA VAL A 81 -10.81 -12.56 -11.75
C VAL A 81 -9.68 -12.77 -10.74
N GLN A 82 -8.49 -13.07 -11.25
CA GLN A 82 -7.29 -13.24 -10.42
C GLN A 82 -6.76 -11.88 -9.93
N SER A 83 -6.98 -10.83 -10.70
CA SER A 83 -6.63 -9.44 -10.37
C SER A 83 -7.58 -8.47 -11.06
N CYS A 84 -7.81 -7.31 -10.47
CA CYS A 84 -8.65 -6.27 -11.06
C CYS A 84 -7.89 -5.55 -12.19
N LYS A 85 -8.51 -5.41 -13.38
CA LYS A 85 -7.85 -4.86 -14.57
C LYS A 85 -7.55 -3.36 -14.52
N PHE A 86 -8.38 -2.59 -13.80
CA PHE A 86 -8.41 -1.12 -13.94
C PHE A 86 -7.69 -0.35 -12.85
N PHE A 87 -7.31 -1.01 -11.76
CA PHE A 87 -6.49 -0.42 -10.71
C PHE A 87 -5.69 -1.57 -10.12
N GLU A 88 -4.37 -1.46 -10.12
CA GLU A 88 -3.53 -2.30 -9.27
C GLU A 88 -3.97 -2.01 -7.82
N ASP A 89 -4.89 -2.84 -7.34
CA ASP A 89 -5.30 -2.97 -5.94
C ASP A 89 -6.39 -2.02 -5.40
N SER A 90 -7.43 -1.69 -6.18
CA SER A 90 -8.68 -1.15 -5.60
C SER A 90 -9.54 -2.26 -4.96
N ILE A 91 -9.03 -2.95 -3.94
CA ILE A 91 -9.75 -4.00 -3.23
C ILE A 91 -10.51 -3.39 -2.06
N ILE A 92 -11.84 -3.58 -2.02
CA ILE A 92 -12.62 -3.33 -0.81
C ILE A 92 -12.28 -4.44 0.20
N PRO A 93 -11.70 -4.10 1.38
CA PRO A 93 -11.16 -5.10 2.32
C PRO A 93 -12.17 -6.12 2.86
N ASN A 94 -13.47 -5.86 2.67
CA ASN A 94 -14.54 -6.74 3.16
C ASN A 94 -15.27 -7.53 2.07
N PHE A 95 -15.06 -7.26 0.77
CA PHE A 95 -15.92 -7.83 -0.28
C PHE A 95 -15.19 -8.38 -1.51
N PHE A 96 -13.85 -8.28 -1.59
CA PHE A 96 -13.08 -8.73 -2.75
C PHE A 96 -13.69 -8.31 -4.11
N THR A 97 -14.43 -7.20 -4.16
CA THR A 97 -15.08 -6.74 -5.40
C THR A 97 -14.20 -5.69 -6.06
N CYS A 98 -13.92 -5.86 -7.34
CA CYS A 98 -13.31 -4.83 -8.18
C CYS A 98 -14.33 -3.72 -8.41
N VAL A 99 -13.94 -2.48 -8.12
CA VAL A 99 -14.76 -1.30 -8.37
C VAL A 99 -14.09 -0.42 -9.43
N SER A 100 -14.88 0.07 -10.38
CA SER A 100 -14.42 1.00 -11.43
C SER A 100 -14.17 2.41 -10.91
N SER A 101 -14.80 2.77 -9.79
CA SER A 101 -14.60 4.03 -9.09
C SER A 101 -14.79 3.83 -7.59
N CYS A 102 -14.06 4.61 -6.79
CA CYS A 102 -14.27 4.68 -5.36
C CYS A 102 -15.45 5.62 -5.01
N ASP A 103 -16.51 5.75 -5.82
CA ASP A 103 -17.54 6.78 -5.57
C ASP A 103 -18.28 6.59 -4.24
N LEU A 104 -18.34 5.36 -3.74
CA LEU A 104 -18.88 5.01 -2.42
C LEU A 104 -17.86 5.16 -1.27
N TYR A 105 -16.59 5.48 -1.56
CA TYR A 105 -15.51 5.61 -0.59
C TYR A 105 -14.87 6.99 -0.70
N GLU A 106 -14.74 7.70 0.41
CA GLU A 106 -14.26 9.09 0.36
C GLU A 106 -12.78 9.24 -0.05
N LEU A 107 -12.01 8.16 -0.03
CA LEU A 107 -10.54 8.21 -0.07
C LEU A 107 -9.92 7.11 -0.93
N VAL A 108 -8.84 7.47 -1.62
CA VAL A 108 -7.94 6.57 -2.35
C VAL A 108 -6.60 6.50 -1.61
N GLY A 109 -6.19 5.30 -1.22
CA GLY A 109 -4.90 5.02 -0.59
C GLY A 109 -3.70 5.22 -1.52
N SER A 110 -2.49 5.26 -0.96
CA SER A 110 -1.25 5.32 -1.78
C SER A 110 -1.06 4.09 -2.67
N ASN A 111 -1.70 2.97 -2.33
CA ASN A 111 -1.74 1.73 -3.11
C ASN A 111 -3.07 1.60 -3.87
N GLN A 112 -3.73 2.71 -4.22
CA GLN A 112 -5.00 2.75 -4.96
C GLN A 112 -6.23 2.10 -4.31
N HIS A 113 -6.11 1.44 -3.15
CA HIS A 113 -7.27 0.96 -2.40
C HIS A 113 -8.29 2.06 -2.08
N CYS A 114 -9.57 1.75 -2.26
CA CYS A 114 -10.65 2.56 -1.70
C CYS A 114 -10.67 2.40 -0.17
N LEU A 115 -10.42 3.50 0.55
CA LEU A 115 -10.37 3.50 2.02
C LEU A 115 -11.56 4.29 2.58
N LYS A 116 -12.12 3.83 3.72
CA LYS A 116 -13.07 4.63 4.49
C LYS A 116 -12.38 5.76 5.27
N GLN A 117 -11.13 5.56 5.66
CA GLN A 117 -10.33 6.52 6.39
C GLN A 117 -8.85 6.33 6.06
N CYS A 118 -8.08 7.42 5.99
CA CYS A 118 -6.63 7.34 5.82
C CYS A 118 -5.98 6.72 7.07
N GLY A 119 -4.82 6.07 6.90
CA GLY A 119 -4.06 5.53 8.03
C GLY A 119 -3.63 6.63 9.02
N LYS A 120 -3.27 6.24 10.26
CA LYS A 120 -2.89 7.18 11.35
C LYS A 120 -1.79 8.18 10.97
N ASN A 121 -0.95 7.85 10.00
CA ASN A 121 0.18 8.67 9.52
C ASN A 121 -0.09 9.33 8.17
N GLN A 122 -1.34 9.35 7.71
CA GLN A 122 -1.73 9.94 6.43
C GLN A 122 -2.77 11.05 6.65
N THR A 123 -2.87 11.95 5.68
CA THR A 123 -3.87 13.02 5.66
C THR A 123 -4.63 12.95 4.34
N ASN A 124 -5.94 13.22 4.37
CA ASN A 124 -6.74 13.38 3.17
C ASN A 124 -6.35 14.69 2.46
N LYS A 125 -5.88 14.60 1.23
CA LYS A 125 -5.68 15.74 0.33
C LYS A 125 -6.34 15.40 -1.01
N ASN A 126 -7.40 16.14 -1.37
CA ASN A 126 -8.17 15.92 -2.61
C ASN A 126 -8.61 14.46 -2.82
N LYS A 127 -9.19 13.82 -1.79
CA LYS A 127 -9.60 12.41 -1.78
C LYS A 127 -8.44 11.41 -1.90
N GLN A 128 -7.19 11.83 -1.75
CA GLN A 128 -6.05 10.94 -1.69
C GLN A 128 -5.45 10.93 -0.29
N CYS A 129 -5.12 9.74 0.21
CA CYS A 129 -4.36 9.59 1.44
C CYS A 129 -2.88 9.78 1.15
N VAL A 130 -2.38 10.97 1.49
CA VAL A 130 -0.95 11.31 1.38
C VAL A 130 -0.27 11.13 2.73
N GLN A 131 0.99 10.70 2.73
CA GLN A 131 1.77 10.59 3.96
C GLN A 131 1.86 11.96 4.65
N LYS A 132 1.60 11.98 5.95
CA LYS A 132 1.77 13.18 6.78
C LYS A 132 3.26 13.51 6.75
N SER A 133 3.63 14.52 5.98
CA SER A 133 5.01 15.00 5.91
C SER A 133 5.45 15.33 7.33
N SER A 134 6.32 14.47 7.88
CA SER A 134 7.00 14.72 9.15
C SER A 134 8.13 15.71 8.91
N ASN A 135 7.79 16.89 8.37
CA ASN A 135 8.64 18.06 8.49
C ASN A 135 8.54 18.55 9.94
N LYS A 136 9.02 17.72 10.88
CA LYS A 136 9.42 18.19 12.20
C LYS A 136 10.70 18.98 11.97
N THR A 137 10.52 20.26 11.65
CA THR A 137 11.28 21.35 12.24
C THR A 137 12.77 21.04 12.44
N VAL A 138 13.53 20.95 11.34
CA VAL A 138 14.99 21.20 11.36
C VAL A 138 15.22 22.71 11.49
N VAL A 139 14.56 23.35 12.45
CA VAL A 139 14.76 24.76 12.81
C VAL A 139 15.45 24.85 14.17
N GLY A 140 15.37 23.79 15.00
CA GLY A 140 15.97 23.76 16.34
C GLY A 140 17.50 23.73 16.39
N ILE A 141 18.19 23.27 15.33
CA ILE A 141 19.66 23.13 15.32
C ILE A 141 20.34 24.28 14.57
N ALA A 142 19.70 24.86 13.55
CA ALA A 142 20.30 25.93 12.75
C ALA A 142 20.51 27.22 13.57
N VAL A 143 19.55 27.57 14.43
CA VAL A 143 19.62 28.79 15.26
C VAL A 143 20.80 28.80 16.24
N PRO A 144 21.02 27.77 17.08
CA PRO A 144 22.16 27.76 18.00
C PRO A 144 23.52 27.69 17.28
N LEU A 145 23.61 27.04 16.12
CA LEU A 145 24.85 26.99 15.32
C LEU A 145 25.22 28.37 14.76
N VAL A 146 24.24 29.11 14.23
CA VAL A 146 24.48 30.48 13.74
C VAL A 146 24.87 31.42 14.89
N LEU A 147 24.21 31.32 16.05
CA LEU A 147 24.58 32.09 17.24
C LEU A 147 26.02 31.78 17.70
N LEU A 148 26.42 30.52 17.77
CA LEU A 148 27.79 30.12 18.13
C LEU A 148 28.84 30.69 17.16
N LEU A 149 28.56 30.68 15.85
CA LEU A 149 29.47 31.25 14.85
C LEU A 149 29.60 32.77 15.00
N VAL A 150 28.50 33.49 15.23
CA VAL A 150 28.51 34.93 15.44
C VAL A 150 29.26 35.30 16.73
N PHE A 151 28.98 34.61 17.85
CA PHE A 151 29.71 34.84 19.09
C PHE A 151 31.20 34.51 18.94
N GLY A 152 31.55 33.41 18.29
CA GLY A 152 32.94 33.04 18.00
C GLY A 152 33.68 34.13 17.21
N ALA A 153 33.06 34.68 16.16
CA ALA A 153 33.64 35.75 15.36
C ALA A 153 33.84 37.06 16.17
N VAL A 154 32.87 37.44 17.01
CA VAL A 154 32.98 38.62 17.88
C VAL A 154 34.10 38.46 18.90
N PHE A 155 34.19 37.30 19.56
CA PHE A 155 35.26 37.00 20.50
C PHE A 155 36.65 37.05 19.83
N ALA A 156 36.79 36.45 18.64
CA ALA A 156 38.04 36.50 17.87
C ALA A 156 38.43 37.94 17.52
N PHE A 157 37.47 38.77 17.11
CA PHE A 157 37.70 40.18 16.78
C PHE A 157 38.17 41.00 18.00
N ILE A 158 37.53 40.81 19.16
CA ILE A 158 37.93 41.46 20.42
C ILE A 158 39.35 41.05 20.82
N PHE A 159 39.67 39.76 20.71
CA PHE A 159 41.00 39.25 21.07
C PHE A 159 42.10 39.79 20.15
N MET A 160 41.85 39.87 18.84
CA MET A 160 42.78 40.46 17.89
C MET A 160 43.01 41.96 18.15
N LYS A 161 41.97 42.72 18.54
CA LYS A 161 42.15 44.14 18.93
C LYS A 161 42.99 44.31 20.20
N LYS A 162 42.90 43.40 21.17
CA LYS A 162 43.73 43.45 22.38
C LYS A 162 45.22 43.22 22.06
N LYS A 163 45.56 42.26 21.21
CA LYS A 163 46.98 41.98 20.83
C LYS A 163 47.67 43.16 20.14
N LYS A 164 46.96 43.96 19.33
CA LYS A 164 47.56 45.15 18.68
C LYS A 164 48.03 46.22 19.67
N LYS A 165 47.41 46.33 20.85
CA LYS A 165 47.79 47.34 21.85
C LYS A 165 49.06 46.98 22.61
N THR A 166 49.36 45.70 22.78
CA THR A 166 50.57 45.25 23.49
C THR A 166 51.83 45.39 22.64
N ALA A 167 51.76 45.19 21.32
CA ALA A 167 52.91 45.35 20.42
C ALA A 167 53.37 46.82 20.23
N THR A 168 52.53 47.80 20.56
CA THR A 168 52.89 49.23 20.42
C THR A 168 53.65 49.77 21.64
N LYS A 169 53.61 49.07 22.79
CA LYS A 169 54.33 49.52 24.01
C LYS A 169 55.80 49.10 24.05
N GLU A 170 56.21 48.09 23.29
CA GLU A 170 57.59 47.58 23.33
C GLU A 170 58.56 48.40 22.44
N ASN A 171 58.07 49.09 21.41
CA ASN A 171 58.89 49.92 20.53
C ASN A 171 59.24 51.31 21.10
N ASN A 172 58.57 51.76 22.16
CA ASN A 172 58.87 53.06 22.80
C ASN A 172 59.93 52.95 23.92
N THR A 173 60.19 51.75 24.44
CA THR A 173 61.19 51.55 25.51
C THR A 173 62.60 51.32 24.95
N LEU A 174 62.75 50.80 23.73
CA LEU A 174 64.07 50.58 23.12
C LEU A 174 64.72 51.87 22.57
N ARG A 175 63.94 52.95 22.38
CA ARG A 175 64.43 54.22 21.83
C ARG A 175 65.00 55.20 22.86
N GLN A 176 64.79 54.97 24.16
CA GLN A 176 65.33 55.84 25.22
C GLN A 176 66.70 55.42 25.77
N ASN A 177 67.21 54.23 25.43
CA ASN A 177 68.51 53.75 25.94
C ASN A 177 69.68 53.88 24.95
N GLY A 178 69.47 54.47 23.76
CA GLY A 178 70.47 54.53 22.68
C GLY A 178 71.21 55.84 22.50
N LEU A 179 71.03 56.85 23.36
CA LEU A 179 71.57 58.20 23.15
C LEU A 179 72.32 58.76 24.38
N GLN A 180 73.17 57.96 25.02
CA GLN A 180 74.13 58.45 26.01
C GLN A 180 75.42 57.62 26.01
N THR A 181 76.14 57.56 24.88
CA THR A 181 77.56 57.22 24.90
C THR A 181 78.28 57.94 23.76
N SER A 182 79.15 58.89 24.13
CA SER A 182 80.39 59.28 23.43
C SER A 182 80.58 60.80 23.39
N ILE A 183 81.01 61.38 24.52
CA ILE A 183 81.83 62.61 24.55
C ILE A 183 82.82 62.47 25.70
N ILE A 184 84.04 62.00 25.41
CA ILE A 184 85.26 62.24 26.21
C ILE A 184 86.47 62.01 25.26
N PRO A 185 87.62 62.66 25.46
CA PRO A 185 87.89 64.09 25.59
C PRO A 185 88.63 64.66 24.35
#